data_AF-A0A928P4H3-F1
#
_entry.id   AF-A0A928P4H3-F1
#
_cell.length_a   1.000
_cell.length_b   1.000
_cell.length_c   1.000
_cell.angle_alpha   90.00
_cell.angle_beta   90.00
_cell.angle_gamma   90.00
#
_symmetry.space_group_name_H-M   'P 1'
#
loop_
_entity.id
_entity.type
_entity.pdbx_description
1 polymer ?
#
loop_
_entity_poly.entity_id
_entity_poly.type
_entity_poly.pdbx_seq_one_letter_code
_entity_poly.pdbx_strand_id
1 'polypeptide(L)'
;MAKHNCAICGAEVGLLAQQKLADGNFICRKVCAKKCLKHFDLIPATLDDVKAHIEQIEYGTKVWEQIFVPLQKTKNKEEKLRGFGQYDALVVSPSTGLVAITQDDYKFFIFGKTTRAVVFRLADLYRYDYETEVSKDSEGKEVTKHFAHLTFNNTVGLFDFRMPCSDKLDFESMEKYLNNCFGIQKTLKNSINNAKRQMDAIKAVAGAVKEAATGGNNLEEKGSAAIDAVNANIYGDRTEWIKKADAALATVK
;
A
#
# COMPACT_ATOMS: atom_id res chain seq x y z
N MET A 1 14.02 35.73 13.03
CA MET A 1 13.74 34.43 12.37
C MET A 1 12.38 33.96 12.85
N ALA A 2 11.43 33.75 11.94
CA ALA A 2 10.11 33.24 12.32
C ALA A 2 10.27 31.84 12.94
N LYS A 3 9.76 31.68 14.15
CA LYS A 3 9.69 30.39 14.84
C LYS A 3 8.23 29.96 14.84
N HIS A 4 8.00 28.68 14.60
CA HIS A 4 6.65 28.11 14.57
C HIS A 4 6.57 27.01 15.62
N ASN A 5 5.36 26.76 16.13
CA ASN A 5 5.14 25.63 17.02
C ASN A 5 4.81 24.39 16.20
N CYS A 6 5.39 23.26 16.56
CA CYS A 6 5.06 21.97 15.97
C CYS A 6 3.60 21.63 16.25
N ALA A 7 2.80 21.40 15.20
CA ALA A 7 1.38 21.11 15.32
C ALA A 7 1.06 19.72 15.94
N ILE A 8 2.08 18.87 16.13
CA ILE A 8 1.93 17.54 16.76
C ILE A 8 2.39 17.58 18.23
N CYS A 9 3.58 18.11 18.51
CA CYS A 9 4.18 18.03 19.85
C CYS A 9 4.28 19.37 20.57
N GLY A 10 3.80 20.47 19.99
CA GLY A 10 3.81 21.83 20.58
C GLY A 10 5.19 22.50 20.68
N ALA A 11 6.28 21.78 20.42
CA ALA A 11 7.63 22.30 20.55
C ALA A 11 7.91 23.45 19.55
N GLU A 12 8.57 24.49 20.02
CA GLU A 12 9.04 25.59 19.17
C GLU A 12 10.14 25.07 18.22
N VAL A 13 9.96 25.30 16.92
CA VAL A 13 10.90 24.92 15.87
C VAL A 13 11.36 26.12 15.07
N GLY A 14 12.67 26.20 14.86
CA GLY A 14 13.27 27.16 13.94
C GLY A 14 13.13 26.72 12.48
N LEU A 15 13.33 27.68 11.56
CA LEU A 15 13.21 27.52 10.11
C LEU A 15 13.96 26.29 9.53
N LEU A 16 15.14 25.95 10.07
CA LEU A 16 15.94 24.82 9.56
C LEU A 16 15.51 23.45 10.12
N ALA A 17 14.71 23.44 11.19
CA ALA A 17 14.28 22.22 11.89
C ALA A 17 12.79 21.92 11.69
N GLN A 18 12.07 22.76 10.94
CA GLN A 18 10.67 22.57 10.62
C GLN A 18 10.48 21.86 9.28
N GLN A 19 9.38 21.13 9.17
CA GLN A 19 8.80 20.64 7.94
C GLN A 19 7.46 21.36 7.76
N LYS A 20 7.29 22.06 6.64
CA LYS A 20 6.00 22.65 6.26
C LYS A 20 5.17 21.60 5.52
N LEU A 21 3.89 21.51 5.87
CA LEU A 21 2.90 20.62 5.28
C LEU A 21 2.05 21.36 4.24
N ALA A 22 1.29 20.63 3.43
CA ALA A 22 0.49 21.18 2.33
C ALA A 22 -0.61 22.14 2.81
N ASP A 23 -1.19 21.87 3.98
CA ASP A 23 -2.20 22.68 4.66
C ASP A 23 -1.63 23.92 5.39
N GLY A 24 -0.32 24.14 5.30
CA GLY A 24 0.38 25.26 5.92
C GLY A 24 0.80 25.03 7.38
N ASN A 25 0.49 23.86 7.97
CA ASN A 25 0.98 23.49 9.29
C ASN A 25 2.48 23.20 9.30
N PHE A 26 3.10 23.30 10.48
CA PHE A 26 4.52 23.01 10.68
C PHE A 26 4.71 21.87 11.67
N ILE A 27 5.61 20.93 11.36
CA ILE A 27 6.01 19.86 12.28
C ILE A 27 7.53 19.83 12.48
N CYS A 28 7.99 19.30 13.60
CA CYS A 28 9.42 19.19 13.87
C CYS A 28 10.06 18.03 13.07
N ARG A 29 11.08 18.34 12.26
CA ARG A 29 11.74 17.38 11.36
C ARG A 29 12.46 16.27 12.12
N LYS A 30 13.04 16.58 13.29
CA LYS A 30 13.88 15.65 14.05
C LYS A 30 13.10 14.62 14.87
N VAL A 31 11.84 14.89 15.20
CA VAL A 31 11.04 14.03 16.09
C VAL A 31 9.77 13.60 15.38
N CYS A 32 8.83 14.51 15.10
CA CYS A 32 7.51 14.14 14.57
C CYS A 32 7.59 13.63 13.12
N ALA A 33 8.35 14.28 12.24
CA ALA A 33 8.52 13.79 10.86
C ALA A 33 9.20 12.41 10.80
N LYS A 34 10.11 12.11 11.74
CA LYS A 34 10.78 10.80 11.81
C LYS A 34 9.87 9.66 12.25
N LYS A 35 8.70 9.96 12.84
CA LYS A 35 7.71 8.94 13.20
C LYS A 35 7.07 8.31 11.95
N CYS A 36 7.02 9.05 10.84
CA CYS A 36 6.60 8.51 9.54
C CYS A 36 7.65 7.53 8.98
N LEU A 37 7.21 6.68 8.04
CA LEU A 37 8.14 5.90 7.19
C LEU A 37 8.90 6.84 6.24
N LYS A 38 10.11 6.43 5.84
CA LYS A 38 10.96 7.15 4.88
C LYS A 38 10.29 7.32 3.51
N HIS A 39 9.42 6.40 3.14
CA HIS A 39 8.68 6.41 1.88
C HIS A 39 7.42 7.30 1.92
N PHE A 40 7.08 7.88 3.08
CA PHE A 40 5.98 8.83 3.19
C PHE A 40 6.43 10.22 2.75
N ASP A 41 5.85 10.71 1.66
CA ASP A 41 6.12 12.07 1.20
C ASP A 41 5.35 13.09 2.05
N LEU A 42 6.10 13.89 2.80
CA LEU A 42 5.58 14.94 3.67
C LEU A 42 5.21 16.23 2.91
N ILE A 43 5.60 16.35 1.63
CA ILE A 43 5.36 17.56 0.83
C ILE A 43 3.87 17.72 0.48
N PRO A 44 3.18 16.70 -0.08
CA PRO A 44 1.75 16.80 -0.36
C PRO A 44 0.86 16.54 0.87
N ALA A 45 1.43 16.04 1.98
CA ALA A 45 0.66 15.63 3.14
C ALA A 45 0.10 16.81 3.95
N THR A 46 -1.13 16.65 4.45
CA THR A 46 -1.74 17.51 5.47
C THR A 46 -1.38 17.03 6.89
N LEU A 47 -1.69 17.82 7.92
CA LEU A 47 -1.47 17.40 9.31
C LEU A 47 -2.24 16.12 9.67
N ASP A 48 -3.46 15.96 9.15
CA ASP A 48 -4.30 14.80 9.43
C ASP A 48 -3.74 13.55 8.74
N ASP A 49 -3.22 13.67 7.51
CA ASP A 49 -2.54 12.57 6.83
C ASP A 49 -1.32 12.07 7.63
N VAL A 50 -0.54 13.01 8.18
CA VAL A 50 0.63 12.68 9.00
C VAL A 50 0.23 11.95 10.28
N LYS A 51 -0.83 12.42 10.96
CA LYS A 51 -1.32 11.76 12.18
C LYS A 51 -1.85 10.36 11.88
N ALA A 52 -2.68 10.23 10.85
CA ALA A 52 -3.21 8.94 10.41
C ALA A 52 -2.09 7.96 10.05
N HIS A 53 -1.04 8.43 9.37
CA HIS A 53 0.11 7.59 9.03
C HIS A 53 0.90 7.15 10.27
N ILE A 54 1.09 8.03 11.25
CA ILE A 54 1.74 7.67 12.52
C ILE A 54 0.95 6.58 13.24
N GLU A 55 -0.38 6.74 13.35
CA GLU A 55 -1.28 5.75 13.94
C GLU A 55 -1.24 4.42 13.19
N GLN A 56 -1.19 4.46 11.86
CA GLN A 56 -1.04 3.27 11.02
C GLN A 56 0.29 2.54 11.23
N ILE A 57 1.38 3.26 11.46
CA ILE A 57 2.67 2.65 11.79
C ILE A 57 2.62 2.01 13.16
N GLU A 58 2.03 2.68 14.16
CA GLU A 58 1.92 2.13 15.51
C GLU A 58 1.08 0.85 15.52
N TYR A 59 -0.09 0.88 14.89
CA TYR A 59 -0.95 -0.30 14.74
C TYR A 59 -0.31 -1.37 13.85
N GLY A 60 0.21 -1.00 12.68
CA GLY A 60 0.84 -1.91 11.72
C GLY A 60 2.07 -2.62 12.29
N THR A 61 2.88 -1.93 13.09
CA THR A 61 4.03 -2.53 13.78
C THR A 61 3.58 -3.55 14.81
N LYS A 62 2.48 -3.29 15.52
CA LYS A 62 1.88 -4.25 16.44
C LYS A 62 1.33 -5.49 15.71
N VAL A 63 0.64 -5.30 14.59
CA VAL A 63 0.18 -6.40 13.71
C VAL A 63 1.37 -7.21 13.20
N TRP A 64 2.45 -6.53 12.80
CA TRP A 64 3.68 -7.17 12.36
C TRP A 64 4.30 -8.08 13.43
N GLU A 65 4.42 -7.59 14.66
CA GLU A 65 4.95 -8.36 15.79
C GLU A 65 4.07 -9.57 16.15
N GLN A 66 2.73 -9.40 16.15
CA GLN A 66 1.80 -10.46 16.55
C GLN A 66 1.56 -11.50 15.45
N ILE A 67 1.60 -11.12 14.17
CA ILE A 67 1.21 -11.99 13.05
C ILE A 67 2.42 -12.35 12.17
N PHE A 68 3.17 -11.35 11.70
CA PHE A 68 4.21 -11.58 10.70
C PHE A 68 5.46 -12.23 11.33
N VAL A 69 5.91 -11.79 12.50
CA VAL A 69 7.10 -12.36 13.16
C VAL A 69 6.94 -13.87 13.47
N PRO A 70 5.79 -14.38 13.95
CA PRO A 70 5.56 -15.82 14.06
C PRO A 70 5.60 -16.54 12.70
N LEU A 71 4.99 -15.96 11.67
CA LEU A 71 4.96 -16.53 10.32
C LEU A 71 6.34 -16.55 9.64
N GLN A 72 7.26 -15.65 9.99
CA GLN A 72 8.65 -15.72 9.52
C GLN A 72 9.34 -17.02 9.97
N LYS A 73 8.93 -17.57 11.12
CA LYS A 73 9.53 -18.77 11.72
C LYS A 73 8.84 -20.06 11.30
N THR A 74 7.72 -19.99 10.57
CA THR A 74 7.00 -21.19 10.13
C THR A 74 7.83 -21.97 9.11
N LYS A 75 7.75 -23.31 9.20
CA LYS A 75 8.38 -24.22 8.22
C LYS A 75 7.43 -24.57 7.08
N ASN A 76 6.13 -24.25 7.21
CA ASN A 76 5.14 -24.51 6.16
C ASN A 76 5.37 -23.57 4.97
N LYS A 77 5.59 -24.12 3.77
CA LYS A 77 5.89 -23.34 2.56
C LYS A 77 4.72 -22.49 2.08
N GLU A 78 3.49 -22.93 2.37
CA GLU A 78 2.25 -22.25 1.96
C GLU A 78 1.93 -21.04 2.84
N GLU A 79 2.30 -21.09 4.12
CA GLU A 79 2.14 -19.99 5.08
C GLU A 79 3.34 -19.05 5.13
N LYS A 80 4.47 -19.47 4.55
CA LYS A 80 5.70 -18.69 4.57
C LYS A 80 5.49 -17.37 3.85
N LEU A 81 5.89 -16.29 4.52
CA LEU A 81 5.85 -14.94 3.96
C LEU A 81 6.65 -14.84 2.65
N ARG A 82 6.25 -13.90 1.79
CA ARG A 82 6.96 -13.56 0.56
C ARG A 82 7.39 -12.10 0.63
N GLY A 83 8.70 -11.87 0.68
CA GLY A 83 9.31 -10.55 0.61
C GLY A 83 9.58 -10.17 -0.85
N PHE A 84 9.40 -8.89 -1.16
CA PHE A 84 9.67 -8.27 -2.46
C PHE A 84 10.32 -6.91 -2.27
N GLY A 85 11.04 -6.46 -3.30
CA GLY A 85 11.77 -5.20 -3.28
C GLY A 85 13.04 -5.25 -2.44
N GLN A 86 13.73 -4.13 -2.39
CA GLN A 86 15.00 -4.03 -1.69
C GLN A 86 14.80 -4.22 -0.18
N TYR A 87 15.54 -5.15 0.42
CA TYR A 87 15.45 -5.50 1.84
C TYR A 87 14.07 -6.02 2.31
N ASP A 88 13.32 -6.69 1.43
CA ASP A 88 11.96 -7.18 1.74
C ASP A 88 11.02 -6.05 2.18
N ALA A 89 11.13 -4.87 1.53
CA ALA A 89 10.33 -3.70 1.85
C ALA A 89 8.81 -3.94 1.70
N LEU A 90 8.38 -4.88 0.84
CA LEU A 90 7.01 -5.38 0.77
C LEU A 90 6.96 -6.84 1.18
N VAL A 91 6.14 -7.18 2.18
CA VAL A 91 5.99 -8.54 2.68
C VAL A 91 4.54 -8.97 2.60
N VAL A 92 4.27 -10.00 1.80
CA VAL A 92 2.94 -10.58 1.62
C VAL A 92 2.80 -11.83 2.48
N SER A 93 1.69 -11.93 3.21
CA SER A 93 1.29 -13.11 3.96
C SER A 93 0.15 -13.83 3.22
N PRO A 94 0.43 -14.95 2.52
CA PRO A 94 -0.59 -15.67 1.76
C PRO A 94 -1.66 -16.32 2.65
N SER A 95 -1.30 -16.70 3.88
CA SER A 95 -2.20 -17.37 4.82
C SER A 95 -3.20 -16.41 5.46
N THR A 96 -2.78 -15.16 5.71
CA THR A 96 -3.62 -14.15 6.36
C THR A 96 -4.23 -13.16 5.39
N GLY A 97 -3.75 -13.09 4.14
CA GLY A 97 -4.20 -12.07 3.19
C GLY A 97 -3.79 -10.65 3.57
N LEU A 98 -2.77 -10.51 4.41
CA LEU A 98 -2.19 -9.23 4.78
C LEU A 98 -0.94 -8.93 3.96
N VAL A 99 -0.67 -7.65 3.75
CA VAL A 99 0.54 -7.13 3.14
C VAL A 99 1.13 -6.04 4.02
N ALA A 100 2.43 -6.10 4.26
CA ALA A 100 3.14 -5.17 5.10
C ALA A 100 4.19 -4.41 4.29
N ILE A 101 4.24 -3.10 4.45
CA ILE A 101 5.35 -2.27 4.01
C ILE A 101 6.25 -2.04 5.21
N THR A 102 7.49 -2.51 5.13
CA THR A 102 8.40 -2.55 6.26
C THR A 102 9.55 -1.56 6.11
N GLN A 103 10.03 -1.08 7.24
CA GLN A 103 11.26 -0.31 7.33
C GLN A 103 12.05 -0.76 8.55
N ASP A 104 13.24 -1.28 8.28
CA ASP A 104 14.21 -1.58 9.32
C ASP A 104 14.95 -0.31 9.75
N ASP A 105 14.83 0.01 11.03
CA ASP A 105 15.65 1.03 11.68
C ASP A 105 16.77 0.35 12.48
N TYR A 106 17.99 0.50 11.97
CA TYR A 106 19.20 0.03 12.62
C TYR A 106 19.60 1.02 13.72
N LYS A 107 19.63 0.56 14.98
CA LYS A 107 20.18 1.34 16.10
C LYS A 107 21.69 1.15 16.14
N PHE A 108 22.42 2.25 16.33
CA PHE A 108 23.88 2.23 16.35
C PHE A 108 24.41 1.45 17.58
N PHE A 109 25.45 0.65 17.33
CA PHE A 109 26.36 -0.01 18.28
C PHE A 109 25.98 -1.37 18.90
N ILE A 110 24.83 -1.64 19.55
CA ILE A 110 24.64 -2.96 20.24
C ILE A 110 23.17 -3.47 20.26
N PHE A 111 22.17 -2.71 19.81
CA PHE A 111 20.76 -3.13 19.91
C PHE A 111 20.19 -3.52 18.54
N GLY A 112 19.52 -4.67 18.50
CA GLY A 112 18.99 -5.31 17.29
C GLY A 112 18.10 -4.44 16.41
N LYS A 113 17.78 -4.96 15.22
CA LYS A 113 16.92 -4.30 14.24
C LYS A 113 15.53 -4.07 14.84
N THR A 114 15.02 -2.85 14.73
CA THR A 114 13.61 -2.56 15.02
C THR A 114 12.91 -2.37 13.68
N THR A 115 11.94 -3.24 13.36
CA THR A 115 11.16 -3.14 12.12
C THR A 115 9.89 -2.36 12.43
N ARG A 116 9.69 -1.24 11.74
CA ARG A 116 8.40 -0.55 11.69
C ARG A 116 7.64 -1.01 10.46
N ALA A 117 6.35 -1.20 10.58
CA ALA A 117 5.52 -1.67 9.47
C ALA A 117 4.21 -0.90 9.38
N VAL A 118 3.74 -0.70 8.15
CA VAL A 118 2.34 -0.39 7.86
C VAL A 118 1.72 -1.62 7.23
N VAL A 119 0.59 -2.07 7.76
CA VAL A 119 -0.07 -3.30 7.32
C VAL A 119 -1.42 -2.97 6.69
N PHE A 120 -1.64 -3.51 5.51
CA PHE A 120 -2.88 -3.40 4.75
C PHE A 120 -3.45 -4.77 4.44
N ARG A 121 -4.71 -4.82 4.01
CA ARG A 121 -5.23 -6.03 3.36
C ARG A 121 -4.58 -6.14 1.98
N LEU A 122 -4.19 -7.33 1.59
CA LEU A 122 -3.71 -7.59 0.23
C LEU A 122 -4.80 -7.22 -0.81
N ALA A 123 -6.06 -7.39 -0.43
CA ALA A 123 -7.20 -7.00 -1.24
C ALA A 123 -7.24 -5.49 -1.56
N ASP A 124 -6.69 -4.64 -0.70
CA ASP A 124 -6.72 -3.19 -0.89
C ASP A 124 -5.65 -2.72 -1.90
N LEU A 125 -4.67 -3.56 -2.26
CA LEU A 125 -3.64 -3.23 -3.25
C LEU A 125 -4.22 -3.18 -4.66
N TYR A 126 -4.53 -1.97 -5.13
CA TYR A 126 -5.26 -1.75 -6.37
C TYR A 126 -4.36 -1.58 -7.59
N ARG A 127 -3.19 -0.97 -7.43
CA ARG A 127 -2.24 -0.68 -8.52
C ARG A 127 -0.81 -0.97 -8.11
N TYR A 128 -0.03 -1.49 -9.04
CA TYR A 128 1.40 -1.70 -8.90
C TYR A 128 2.07 -1.44 -10.24
N ASP A 129 2.77 -0.32 -10.36
CA ASP A 129 3.47 0.08 -11.59
C ASP A 129 4.98 0.10 -11.40
N TYR A 130 5.70 -0.06 -12.50
CA TYR A 130 7.14 0.06 -12.53
C TYR A 130 7.55 1.49 -12.90
N GLU A 131 8.34 2.10 -12.03
CA GLU A 131 8.90 3.43 -12.24
C GLU A 131 10.42 3.38 -12.23
N THR A 132 11.04 4.29 -12.99
CA THR A 132 12.48 4.50 -13.00
C THR A 132 12.80 5.96 -12.77
N GLU A 133 13.81 6.23 -11.97
CA GLU A 133 14.29 7.58 -11.70
C GLU A 133 15.80 7.64 -11.96
N VAL A 134 16.23 8.50 -12.87
CA VAL A 134 17.66 8.71 -13.14
C VAL A 134 18.15 9.78 -12.17
N SER A 135 19.09 9.41 -11.29
CA SER A 135 19.72 10.32 -10.35
C SER A 135 21.22 10.33 -10.55
N LYS A 136 21.88 11.47 -10.29
CA LYS A 136 23.35 11.54 -10.31
C LYS A 136 23.90 11.11 -8.95
N ASP A 137 24.88 10.23 -8.95
CA ASP A 137 25.61 9.87 -7.74
C ASP A 137 26.57 11.00 -7.32
N SER A 138 27.30 10.79 -6.22
CA SER A 138 28.29 11.73 -5.70
C SER A 138 29.46 11.99 -6.66
N GLU A 139 29.65 11.12 -7.67
CA GLU A 139 30.70 11.21 -8.68
C GLU A 139 30.19 11.81 -10.00
N GLY A 140 28.90 12.20 -10.05
CA GLY A 140 28.26 12.79 -11.22
C GLY A 140 27.82 11.77 -12.29
N LYS A 141 27.93 10.47 -11.99
CA LYS A 141 27.48 9.40 -12.89
C LYS A 141 25.98 9.19 -12.75
N GLU A 142 25.32 8.95 -13.86
CA GLU A 142 23.89 8.65 -13.90
C GLU A 142 23.64 7.23 -13.38
N VAL A 143 22.85 7.14 -12.31
CA VAL A 143 22.39 5.90 -11.70
C VAL A 143 20.88 5.86 -11.81
N THR A 144 20.38 4.86 -12.55
CA THR A 144 18.96 4.55 -12.63
C THR A 144 18.52 3.82 -11.36
N LYS A 145 17.57 4.40 -10.64
CA LYS A 145 16.88 3.79 -9.52
C LYS A 145 15.57 3.19 -10.00
N HIS A 146 15.24 2.02 -9.47
CA HIS A 146 14.06 1.25 -9.84
C HIS A 146 13.07 1.28 -8.69
N PHE A 147 11.79 1.52 -8.98
CA PHE A 147 10.75 1.59 -7.97
C PHE A 147 9.50 0.81 -8.41
N ALA A 148 8.88 0.13 -7.45
CA ALA A 148 7.51 -0.33 -7.52
C ALA A 148 6.60 0.73 -6.90
N HIS A 149 5.72 1.29 -7.70
CA HIS A 149 4.71 2.24 -7.26
C HIS A 149 3.44 1.49 -6.89
N LEU A 150 3.17 1.37 -5.59
CA LEU A 150 2.06 0.62 -5.02
C LEU A 150 0.96 1.59 -4.57
N THR A 151 -0.27 1.40 -5.06
CA THR A 151 -1.44 2.17 -4.65
C THR A 151 -2.47 1.28 -3.98
N PHE A 152 -2.90 1.66 -2.79
CA PHE A 152 -3.93 1.02 -2.00
C PHE A 152 -5.22 1.83 -2.06
N ASN A 153 -6.37 1.15 -2.01
CA ASN A 153 -7.68 1.78 -1.88
C ASN A 153 -8.24 1.54 -0.47
N ASN A 154 -9.24 2.34 -0.06
CA ASN A 154 -9.92 2.18 1.23
C ASN A 154 -8.99 2.25 2.46
N THR A 155 -7.85 2.93 2.33
CA THR A 155 -6.91 3.16 3.43
C THR A 155 -6.93 4.63 3.83
N VAL A 156 -6.77 4.91 5.12
CA VAL A 156 -6.62 6.28 5.65
C VAL A 156 -5.13 6.66 5.61
N GLY A 157 -4.76 7.92 5.43
CA GLY A 157 -3.35 8.32 5.42
C GLY A 157 -2.63 7.94 4.13
N LEU A 158 -1.51 7.19 4.23
CA LEU A 158 -0.71 6.87 3.04
C LEU A 158 -1.35 5.73 2.25
N PHE A 159 -1.86 6.06 1.08
CA PHE A 159 -2.41 5.11 0.12
C PHE A 159 -1.44 4.83 -1.04
N ASP A 160 -0.34 5.58 -1.13
CA ASP A 160 0.57 5.56 -2.26
C ASP A 160 2.02 5.39 -1.78
N PHE A 161 2.71 4.38 -2.29
CA PHE A 161 4.04 4.01 -1.85
C PHE A 161 4.98 3.78 -3.03
N ARG A 162 6.14 4.45 -3.01
CA ARG A 162 7.26 4.15 -3.91
C ARG A 162 8.26 3.26 -3.19
N MET A 163 8.18 1.96 -3.45
CA MET A 163 9.08 0.96 -2.89
C MET A 163 10.30 0.78 -3.79
N PRO A 164 11.54 0.83 -3.26
CA PRO A 164 12.73 0.56 -4.05
C PRO A 164 12.79 -0.91 -4.49
N CYS A 165 13.09 -1.14 -5.76
CA CYS A 165 13.37 -2.44 -6.35
C CYS A 165 14.85 -2.53 -6.71
N SER A 166 15.37 -3.76 -6.75
CA SER A 166 16.76 -3.97 -7.18
C SER A 166 16.91 -3.71 -8.68
N ASP A 167 15.97 -4.22 -9.48
CA ASP A 167 15.92 -4.06 -10.93
C ASP A 167 14.48 -4.30 -11.44
N LYS A 168 14.31 -4.32 -12.77
CA LYS A 168 13.02 -4.60 -13.41
C LYS A 168 12.55 -6.04 -13.20
N LEU A 169 13.45 -7.02 -13.12
CA LEU A 169 13.10 -8.43 -12.93
C LEU A 169 12.52 -8.67 -11.54
N ASP A 170 13.04 -7.99 -10.52
CA ASP A 170 12.50 -7.95 -9.16
C ASP A 170 11.04 -7.49 -9.18
N PHE A 171 10.74 -6.38 -9.87
CA PHE A 171 9.37 -5.92 -10.08
C PHE A 171 8.50 -6.94 -10.84
N GLU A 172 8.97 -7.47 -11.97
CA GLU A 172 8.21 -8.44 -12.77
C GLU A 172 7.89 -9.72 -11.97
N SER A 173 8.78 -10.12 -11.06
CA SER A 173 8.57 -11.26 -10.16
C SER A 173 7.46 -11.00 -9.13
N MET A 174 7.46 -9.80 -8.54
CA MET A 174 6.43 -9.32 -7.63
C MET A 174 5.08 -9.21 -8.35
N GLU A 175 5.07 -8.57 -9.52
CA GLU A 175 3.88 -8.43 -10.36
C GLU A 175 3.29 -9.79 -10.72
N LYS A 176 4.11 -10.75 -11.15
CA LYS A 176 3.65 -12.10 -11.49
C LYS A 176 3.05 -12.80 -10.27
N TYR A 177 3.66 -12.65 -9.10
CA TYR A 177 3.15 -13.21 -7.86
C TYR A 177 1.78 -12.61 -7.49
N LEU A 178 1.67 -11.28 -7.49
CA LEU A 178 0.43 -10.57 -7.19
C LEU A 178 -0.67 -10.89 -8.21
N ASN A 179 -0.34 -10.90 -9.50
CA ASN A 179 -1.26 -11.32 -10.57
C ASN A 179 -1.80 -12.73 -10.30
N ASN A 180 -0.94 -13.68 -9.88
CA ASN A 180 -1.39 -15.02 -9.53
C ASN A 180 -2.30 -15.04 -8.29
N CYS A 181 -1.97 -14.27 -7.24
CA CYS A 181 -2.81 -14.14 -6.04
C CYS A 181 -4.22 -13.61 -6.38
N PHE A 182 -4.33 -12.70 -7.35
CA PHE A 182 -5.59 -12.13 -7.80
C PHE A 182 -6.23 -12.89 -8.98
N GLY A 183 -5.60 -13.95 -9.50
CA GLY A 183 -6.10 -14.68 -10.68
C GLY A 183 -6.07 -13.88 -11.99
N ILE A 184 -5.25 -12.82 -12.08
CA ILE A 184 -5.11 -11.96 -13.25
C ILE A 184 -4.19 -12.62 -14.28
N GLN A 185 -4.76 -13.23 -15.33
CA GLN A 185 -3.98 -13.78 -16.45
C GLN A 185 -3.66 -12.72 -17.51
N LYS A 186 -2.47 -12.08 -17.42
CA LYS A 186 -1.97 -11.15 -18.44
C LYS A 186 -1.47 -11.88 -19.70
N THR A 187 -2.36 -12.14 -20.67
CA THR A 187 -1.98 -12.36 -22.08
C THR A 187 -2.48 -11.18 -22.92
N LEU A 188 -1.73 -10.78 -23.96
CA LEU A 188 -2.03 -9.60 -24.80
C LEU A 188 -3.48 -9.61 -25.37
N LYS A 189 -3.96 -10.80 -25.71
CA LYS A 189 -5.34 -11.07 -26.17
C LYS A 189 -6.38 -10.88 -25.07
N ASN A 190 -6.04 -11.21 -23.81
CA ASN A 190 -6.88 -10.94 -22.64
C ASN A 190 -6.89 -9.46 -22.24
N SER A 191 -5.83 -8.69 -22.49
CA SER A 191 -5.80 -7.26 -22.17
C SER A 191 -6.76 -6.45 -23.05
N ILE A 192 -6.81 -6.75 -24.36
CA ILE A 192 -7.78 -6.15 -25.30
C ILE A 192 -9.19 -6.65 -24.99
N ASN A 193 -9.35 -7.92 -24.62
CA ASN A 193 -10.64 -8.45 -24.20
C ASN A 193 -11.08 -7.85 -22.85
N ASN A 194 -10.17 -7.54 -21.92
CA ASN A 194 -10.46 -6.86 -20.67
C ASN A 194 -10.84 -5.41 -20.91
N ALA A 195 -10.17 -4.70 -21.82
CA ALA A 195 -10.57 -3.34 -22.22
C ALA A 195 -11.94 -3.31 -22.92
N LYS A 196 -12.23 -4.28 -23.80
CA LYS A 196 -13.57 -4.46 -24.39
C LYS A 196 -14.62 -4.82 -23.35
N ARG A 197 -14.30 -5.75 -22.44
CA ARG A 197 -15.18 -6.14 -21.32
C ARG A 197 -15.39 -4.99 -20.34
N GLN A 198 -14.40 -4.12 -20.12
CA GLN A 198 -14.55 -2.88 -19.34
C GLN A 198 -15.56 -1.94 -20.01
N MET A 199 -15.45 -1.72 -21.32
CA MET A 199 -16.43 -0.92 -22.06
C MET A 199 -17.82 -1.58 -22.11
N ASP A 200 -17.90 -2.90 -22.25
CA ASP A 200 -19.16 -3.64 -22.32
C ASP A 200 -19.82 -3.76 -20.95
N ALA A 201 -19.05 -3.88 -19.87
CA ALA A 201 -19.53 -3.83 -18.49
C ALA A 201 -20.08 -2.45 -18.12
N ILE A 202 -19.37 -1.38 -18.50
CA ILE A 202 -19.85 0.00 -18.31
C ILE A 202 -21.15 0.21 -19.09
N LYS A 203 -21.24 -0.31 -20.33
CA LYS A 203 -22.47 -0.26 -21.14
C LYS A 203 -23.60 -1.12 -20.55
N ALA A 204 -23.28 -2.28 -19.98
CA ALA A 204 -24.26 -3.19 -19.37
C ALA A 204 -24.79 -2.62 -18.05
N VAL A 205 -23.95 -1.98 -17.24
CA VAL A 205 -24.39 -1.23 -16.04
C VAL A 205 -25.27 -0.05 -16.44
N ALA A 206 -24.88 0.72 -17.47
CA ALA A 206 -25.72 1.81 -17.99
C ALA A 206 -27.05 1.30 -18.58
N GLY A 207 -27.04 0.14 -19.25
CA GLY A 207 -28.24 -0.53 -19.77
C GLY A 207 -29.14 -1.06 -18.66
N ALA A 208 -28.58 -1.75 -17.67
CA ALA A 208 -29.30 -2.30 -16.53
C ALA A 208 -29.90 -1.20 -15.63
N VAL A 209 -29.19 -0.08 -15.42
CA VAL A 209 -29.73 1.09 -14.70
C VAL A 209 -30.90 1.71 -15.48
N LYS A 210 -30.82 1.75 -16.82
CA LYS A 210 -31.87 2.31 -17.68
C LYS A 210 -33.11 1.40 -17.77
N GLU A 211 -32.92 0.09 -17.79
CA GLU A 211 -34.00 -0.89 -17.76
C GLU A 211 -34.63 -1.00 -16.36
N ALA A 212 -33.84 -0.94 -15.29
CA ALA A 212 -34.34 -1.01 -13.91
C ALA A 212 -35.05 0.27 -13.45
N ALA A 213 -34.76 1.43 -14.07
CA ALA A 213 -35.57 2.65 -13.91
C ALA A 213 -37.03 2.48 -14.37
N THR A 214 -37.35 1.39 -15.09
CA THR A 214 -38.73 1.08 -15.54
C THR A 214 -39.44 -0.01 -14.71
N GLY A 215 -38.83 -0.60 -13.67
CA GLY A 215 -39.49 -1.62 -12.82
C GLY A 215 -38.78 -1.86 -11.48
N GLY A 216 -39.49 -1.64 -10.37
CA GLY A 216 -38.94 -1.40 -9.04
C GLY A 216 -38.40 -2.57 -8.19
N ASN A 217 -37.93 -2.17 -7.00
CA ASN A 217 -37.59 -2.91 -5.78
C ASN A 217 -36.74 -4.19 -5.91
N ASN A 218 -35.59 -4.11 -6.60
CA ASN A 218 -34.42 -4.95 -6.32
C ASN A 218 -33.13 -4.42 -6.98
N LEU A 219 -33.06 -3.09 -7.16
CA LEU A 219 -31.99 -2.43 -7.91
C LEU A 219 -30.62 -2.56 -7.23
N GLU A 220 -30.57 -2.39 -5.92
CA GLU A 220 -29.30 -2.35 -5.18
C GLU A 220 -28.61 -3.72 -5.14
N GLU A 221 -29.34 -4.80 -4.85
CA GLU A 221 -28.75 -6.15 -4.76
C GLU A 221 -28.25 -6.64 -6.13
N LYS A 222 -29.04 -6.44 -7.20
CA LYS A 222 -28.64 -6.84 -8.55
C LYS A 222 -27.54 -5.94 -9.13
N GLY A 223 -27.56 -4.65 -8.78
CA GLY A 223 -26.51 -3.69 -9.11
C GLY A 223 -25.18 -4.03 -8.44
N SER A 224 -25.20 -4.36 -7.15
CA SER A 224 -24.00 -4.77 -6.40
C SER A 224 -23.40 -6.05 -7.00
N ALA A 225 -24.20 -7.07 -7.25
CA ALA A 225 -23.71 -8.33 -7.83
C ALA A 225 -23.07 -8.15 -9.23
N ALA A 226 -23.62 -7.25 -10.05
CA ALA A 226 -23.03 -6.90 -11.34
C ALA A 226 -21.71 -6.13 -11.19
N ILE A 227 -21.64 -5.18 -10.25
CA ILE A 227 -20.41 -4.43 -9.93
C ILE A 227 -19.33 -5.38 -9.38
N ASP A 228 -19.70 -6.30 -8.50
CA ASP A 228 -18.78 -7.29 -7.91
C ASP A 228 -18.24 -8.25 -8.97
N ALA A 229 -19.08 -8.71 -9.91
CA ALA A 229 -18.64 -9.54 -11.03
C ALA A 229 -17.72 -8.79 -12.00
N VAL A 230 -17.94 -7.48 -12.19
CA VAL A 230 -17.09 -6.61 -13.01
C VAL A 230 -15.76 -6.36 -12.32
N ASN A 231 -15.78 -6.05 -11.02
CA ASN A 231 -14.57 -5.86 -10.20
C ASN A 231 -13.74 -7.13 -10.12
N ALA A 232 -14.36 -8.31 -9.95
CA ALA A 232 -13.66 -9.60 -9.95
C ALA A 232 -13.00 -9.92 -11.30
N ASN A 233 -13.65 -9.57 -12.41
CA ASN A 233 -13.09 -9.79 -13.74
C ASN A 233 -11.97 -8.79 -14.11
N ILE A 234 -11.98 -7.58 -13.56
CA ILE A 234 -10.99 -6.53 -13.87
C ILE A 234 -9.80 -6.59 -12.91
N TYR A 235 -10.06 -6.75 -11.61
CA TYR A 235 -9.07 -6.61 -10.53
C TYR A 235 -8.78 -7.91 -9.78
N GLY A 236 -9.40 -9.01 -10.21
CA GLY A 236 -9.32 -10.32 -9.55
C GLY A 236 -10.36 -10.50 -8.44
N ASP A 237 -10.71 -11.74 -8.12
CA ASP A 237 -11.56 -12.03 -6.95
C ASP A 237 -10.76 -11.77 -5.66
N ARG A 238 -11.26 -10.84 -4.85
CA ARG A 238 -10.63 -10.40 -3.59
C ARG A 238 -11.39 -10.84 -2.35
N THR A 239 -12.50 -11.55 -2.53
CA THR A 239 -13.42 -11.92 -1.44
C THR A 239 -12.72 -12.77 -0.38
N GLU A 240 -11.94 -13.76 -0.80
CA GLU A 240 -11.18 -14.59 0.14
C GLU A 240 -10.09 -13.81 0.86
N TRP A 241 -9.43 -12.89 0.17
CA TRP A 241 -8.37 -12.07 0.73
C TRP A 241 -8.89 -11.11 1.80
N ILE A 242 -10.07 -10.52 1.59
CA ILE A 242 -10.76 -9.70 2.58
C ILE A 242 -11.09 -10.54 3.82
N LYS A 243 -11.73 -11.71 3.63
CA LYS A 243 -12.12 -12.59 4.75
C LYS A 243 -10.92 -13.04 5.58
N LYS A 244 -9.83 -13.45 4.93
CA LYS A 244 -8.60 -13.85 5.62
C LYS A 244 -7.99 -12.69 6.39
N ALA A 245 -7.93 -11.51 5.78
CA ALA A 245 -7.35 -10.32 6.39
C ALA A 245 -8.16 -9.89 7.62
N ASP A 246 -9.48 -9.86 7.52
CA ASP A 246 -10.37 -9.47 8.62
C ASP A 246 -10.30 -10.47 9.78
N ALA A 247 -10.28 -11.76 9.48
CA ALA A 247 -10.11 -12.79 10.50
C ALA A 247 -8.76 -12.65 11.22
N ALA A 248 -7.68 -12.35 10.48
CA ALA A 248 -6.36 -12.15 11.04
C ALA A 248 -6.29 -10.87 11.91
N LEU A 249 -6.80 -9.74 11.40
CA LEU A 249 -6.80 -8.47 12.12
C LEU A 249 -7.65 -8.52 13.39
N ALA A 250 -8.74 -9.29 13.40
CA ALA A 250 -9.57 -9.50 14.60
C ALA A 250 -8.83 -10.20 15.76
N THR A 251 -7.71 -10.88 15.49
CA THR A 251 -6.89 -11.51 16.55
C THR A 251 -5.93 -10.54 17.23
N VAL A 252 -5.72 -9.36 16.66
CA VAL A 252 -4.75 -8.37 17.15
C VAL A 252 -5.35 -7.64 18.34
N LYS A 253 -4.77 -7.85 19.52
CA LYS A 253 -5.19 -7.21 20.78
C LYS A 253 -4.34 -6.01 21.08
#